data_AF-A0A7W0V214-F1
#
_entry.id   AF-A0A7W0V214-F1
#
_cell.length_a   1.000
_cell.length_b   1.000
_cell.length_c   1.000
_cell.angle_alpha   90.00
_cell.angle_beta   90.00
_cell.angle_gamma   90.00
#
_symmetry.space_group_name_H-M   'P 1'
#
loop_
_entity.id
_entity.type
_entity.pdbx_description
1 polymer ?
#
loop_
_entity_poly.entity_id
_entity_poly.type
_entity_poly.pdbx_seq_one_letter_code
_entity_poly.pdbx_strand_id
1 'polypeptide(L)'
;MAKLAPHDLAQVLSKLPKQPNNTDVLVSYDKADDAGVFRLSDDIALVQTVDLFTPIADDPEVYGRISAINALNDVYAMGGKPLTALSIVCYPQKGDFDVLGQILHGGQMAMNEAGVVILGGHSIDDPEIKIGYAVTGIVNPNQVVTNAGAQPGDALLLTKSLGTGAISTAIKQG
;
A
#
# COMPACT_ATOMS: atom_id res chain seq x y z
N MET A 1 16.07 5.12 -1.49
CA MET A 1 15.02 4.13 -1.83
C MET A 1 14.87 3.24 -0.60
N ALA A 2 13.69 3.20 0.04
CA ALA A 2 13.52 2.59 1.37
C ALA A 2 13.02 1.13 1.35
N LYS A 3 12.69 0.57 0.17
CA LYS A 3 12.32 -0.84 0.01
C LYS A 3 13.58 -1.70 -0.12
N LEU A 4 13.59 -2.84 0.57
CA LEU A 4 14.58 -3.91 0.33
C LEU A 4 14.41 -4.45 -1.10
N ALA A 5 15.50 -4.91 -1.71
CA ALA A 5 15.39 -5.54 -3.02
C ALA A 5 14.53 -6.81 -2.91
N PRO A 6 13.66 -7.11 -3.90
CA PRO A 6 12.79 -8.28 -3.85
C PRO A 6 13.54 -9.60 -3.62
N HIS A 7 14.74 -9.72 -4.20
CA HIS A 7 15.60 -10.89 -4.03
C HIS A 7 16.06 -11.08 -2.57
N ASP A 8 16.47 -10.00 -1.90
CA ASP A 8 16.95 -10.03 -0.52
C ASP A 8 15.81 -10.42 0.43
N LEU A 9 14.62 -9.83 0.23
CA LEU A 9 13.45 -10.16 1.04
C LEU A 9 13.00 -11.61 0.83
N ALA A 10 12.95 -12.08 -0.42
CA ALA A 10 12.61 -13.47 -0.74
C ALA A 10 13.57 -14.48 -0.08
N GLN A 11 14.86 -14.16 0.00
CA GLN A 11 15.84 -14.99 0.67
C GLN A 11 15.53 -15.15 2.17
N VAL A 12 15.06 -14.10 2.84
CA VAL A 12 14.68 -14.15 4.25
C VAL A 12 13.35 -14.88 4.43
N LEU A 13 12.32 -14.53 3.64
CA LEU A 13 10.99 -15.12 3.74
C LEU A 13 10.98 -16.63 3.48
N SER A 14 11.85 -17.13 2.59
CA SER A 14 11.98 -18.57 2.29
C SER A 14 12.45 -19.41 3.49
N LYS A 15 13.00 -18.78 4.53
CA LYS A 15 13.49 -19.45 5.74
C LYS A 15 12.44 -19.50 6.86
N LEU A 16 11.33 -18.77 6.72
CA LEU A 16 10.27 -18.78 7.72
C LEU A 16 9.48 -20.09 7.65
N PRO A 17 8.94 -20.59 8.78
CA PRO A 17 8.04 -21.73 8.75
C PRO A 17 6.85 -21.42 7.83
N LYS A 18 6.47 -22.40 7.01
CA LYS A 18 5.26 -22.27 6.20
C LYS A 18 4.06 -22.09 7.12
N GLN A 19 3.20 -21.13 6.77
CA GLN A 19 1.90 -21.02 7.40
C GLN A 19 1.12 -22.34 7.23
N PRO A 20 0.29 -22.73 8.20
CA PRO A 20 -0.59 -23.87 8.04
C PRO A 20 -1.50 -23.65 6.83
N ASN A 21 -1.75 -24.72 6.07
CA ASN A 21 -2.69 -24.67 4.95
C ASN A 21 -4.07 -24.30 5.49
N ASN A 22 -4.55 -23.11 5.12
CA ASN A 22 -5.88 -22.63 5.43
C ASN A 22 -6.62 -22.37 4.11
N THR A 23 -7.75 -23.08 3.93
CA THR A 23 -8.58 -23.00 2.71
C THR A 23 -9.22 -21.62 2.50
N ASP A 24 -9.29 -20.80 3.54
CA ASP A 24 -9.82 -19.44 3.45
C ASP A 24 -8.77 -18.42 2.97
N VAL A 25 -7.49 -18.80 2.88
CA VAL A 25 -6.47 -17.95 2.28
C VAL A 25 -6.52 -18.09 0.76
N LEU A 26 -7.11 -17.09 0.08
CA LEU A 26 -7.28 -17.11 -1.37
C LEU A 26 -6.01 -16.63 -2.10
N VAL A 27 -5.37 -15.61 -1.54
CA VAL A 27 -4.10 -15.05 -2.01
C VAL A 27 -3.19 -14.84 -0.81
N SER A 28 -1.97 -15.33 -0.91
CA SER A 28 -0.95 -15.31 0.13
C SER A 28 0.34 -14.68 -0.41
N TYR A 29 1.25 -14.34 0.50
CA TYR A 29 2.51 -13.66 0.20
C TYR A 29 3.47 -14.48 -0.67
N ASP A 30 3.22 -15.77 -0.88
CA ASP A 30 4.03 -16.67 -1.71
C ASP A 30 3.81 -16.48 -3.22
N LYS A 31 2.68 -15.88 -3.62
CA LYS A 31 2.36 -15.63 -5.04
C LYS A 31 2.75 -14.24 -5.54
N ALA A 32 3.36 -13.42 -4.69
CA ALA A 32 3.82 -12.07 -5.01
C ALA A 32 2.74 -11.19 -5.68
N ASP A 33 1.47 -11.37 -5.31
CA ASP A 33 0.38 -10.44 -5.63
C ASP A 33 0.48 -9.17 -4.76
N ASP A 34 -0.26 -8.13 -5.12
CA ASP A 34 -0.17 -6.81 -4.49
C ASP A 34 -0.77 -6.77 -3.07
N ALA A 35 -1.69 -7.67 -2.73
CA ALA A 35 -2.32 -7.74 -1.40
C ALA A 35 -2.70 -9.17 -0.99
N GLY A 36 -2.81 -9.39 0.33
CA GLY A 36 -3.32 -10.64 0.89
C GLY A 36 -4.84 -10.70 0.83
N VAL A 37 -5.40 -11.88 0.52
CA VAL A 37 -6.86 -12.08 0.43
C VAL A 37 -7.31 -13.24 1.31
N PHE A 38 -8.24 -12.96 2.22
CA PHE A 38 -8.76 -13.91 3.20
C PHE A 38 -10.29 -13.98 3.14
N ARG A 39 -10.86 -15.15 2.84
CA ARG A 39 -12.29 -15.39 2.77
C ARG A 39 -12.93 -15.36 4.17
N LEU A 40 -13.98 -14.56 4.32
CA LEU A 40 -14.81 -14.53 5.54
C LEU A 40 -16.11 -15.33 5.38
N SER A 41 -16.63 -15.37 4.15
CA SER A 41 -17.84 -16.10 3.76
C SER A 41 -17.80 -16.35 2.25
N ASP A 42 -18.81 -17.02 1.71
CA ASP A 42 -18.90 -17.30 0.28
C ASP A 42 -18.99 -16.02 -0.59
N ASP A 43 -19.49 -14.92 -0.02
CA ASP A 43 -19.71 -13.67 -0.74
C ASP A 43 -18.72 -12.55 -0.37
N ILE A 44 -17.94 -12.71 0.71
CA ILE A 44 -17.04 -11.68 1.22
C ILE A 44 -15.67 -12.26 1.56
N ALA A 45 -14.63 -11.67 0.97
CA ALA A 45 -13.24 -11.81 1.36
C ALA A 45 -12.65 -10.45 1.75
N LEU A 46 -11.77 -10.44 2.74
CA LEU A 46 -10.89 -9.31 3.06
C LEU A 46 -9.79 -9.19 2.02
N VAL A 47 -9.44 -7.94 1.70
CA VAL A 47 -8.20 -7.59 1.00
C VAL A 47 -7.37 -6.73 1.95
N GLN A 48 -6.15 -7.14 2.23
CA GLN A 48 -5.27 -6.43 3.17
C GLN A 48 -3.93 -6.12 2.53
N THR A 49 -3.55 -4.84 2.62
CA THR A 49 -2.24 -4.35 2.19
C THR A 49 -1.68 -3.37 3.21
N VAL A 50 -0.38 -3.15 3.17
CA VAL A 50 0.31 -2.11 3.92
C VAL A 50 1.45 -1.56 3.09
N ASP A 51 1.52 -0.23 2.97
CA ASP A 51 2.59 0.42 2.24
C ASP A 51 2.94 1.76 2.89
N LEU A 52 4.23 2.03 3.03
CA LEU A 52 4.81 3.27 3.54
C LEU A 52 6.15 3.54 2.87
N PHE A 53 6.49 4.82 2.68
CA PHE A 53 7.72 5.21 2.01
C PHE A 53 8.15 6.61 2.45
N THR A 54 9.37 7.00 2.13
CA THR A 54 9.95 8.31 2.46
C THR A 54 9.40 9.42 1.55
N PRO A 55 9.52 10.71 1.93
CA PRO A 55 9.02 11.81 1.11
C PRO A 55 9.48 11.76 -0.36
N ILE A 56 8.50 11.90 -1.26
CA ILE A 56 8.71 11.96 -2.72
C ILE A 56 8.37 13.34 -3.32
N ALA A 57 7.76 14.20 -2.52
CA ALA A 57 7.39 15.57 -2.85
C ALA A 57 7.76 16.44 -1.65
N ASP A 58 8.18 17.68 -1.91
CA ASP A 58 8.55 18.64 -0.87
C ASP A 58 7.33 19.24 -0.18
N ASP A 59 6.20 19.34 -0.90
CA ASP A 59 4.93 19.77 -0.33
C ASP A 59 4.35 18.68 0.60
N PRO A 60 4.16 18.99 1.91
CA PRO A 60 3.74 17.99 2.89
C PRO A 60 2.34 17.41 2.60
N GLU A 61 1.37 18.23 2.19
CA GLU A 61 0.01 17.76 1.88
C GLU A 61 0.01 16.85 0.66
N VAL A 62 0.76 17.21 -0.39
CA VAL A 62 0.92 16.41 -1.60
C VAL A 62 1.57 15.07 -1.27
N TYR A 63 2.63 15.05 -0.47
CA TYR A 63 3.25 13.80 -0.02
C TYR A 63 2.22 12.93 0.73
N GLY A 64 1.47 13.51 1.67
CA GLY A 64 0.41 12.81 2.39
C GLY A 64 -0.65 12.18 1.49
N ARG A 65 -1.14 12.96 0.51
CA ARG A 65 -2.09 12.49 -0.51
C ARG A 65 -1.51 11.32 -1.31
N ILE A 66 -0.26 11.43 -1.75
CA ILE A 66 0.39 10.35 -2.53
C ILE A 66 0.58 9.10 -1.67
N SER A 67 0.99 9.22 -0.40
CA SER A 67 1.08 8.08 0.53
C SER A 67 -0.26 7.35 0.69
N ALA A 68 -1.35 8.09 0.85
CA ALA A 68 -2.69 7.49 0.95
C ALA A 68 -3.12 6.81 -0.35
N ILE A 69 -3.01 7.49 -1.49
CA ILE A 69 -3.40 6.94 -2.80
C ILE A 69 -2.57 5.70 -3.15
N ASN A 70 -1.27 5.70 -2.83
CA ASN A 70 -0.41 4.55 -3.05
C ASN A 70 -0.90 3.33 -2.26
N ALA A 71 -1.15 3.50 -0.97
CA ALA A 71 -1.62 2.40 -0.11
C ALA A 71 -3.01 1.86 -0.52
N LEU A 72 -3.84 2.67 -1.18
CA LEU A 72 -5.13 2.23 -1.72
C LEU A 72 -5.00 1.37 -2.99
N ASN A 73 -3.94 1.57 -3.79
CA ASN A 73 -3.82 0.97 -5.12
C ASN A 73 -3.86 -0.56 -5.07
N ASP A 74 -3.20 -1.19 -4.09
CA ASP A 74 -3.13 -2.66 -4.06
C ASP A 74 -4.52 -3.27 -3.81
N VAL A 75 -5.38 -2.61 -3.03
CA VAL A 75 -6.78 -3.06 -2.87
C VAL A 75 -7.52 -2.98 -4.20
N TYR A 76 -7.37 -1.89 -4.95
CA TYR A 76 -7.98 -1.76 -6.27
C TYR A 76 -7.41 -2.76 -7.28
N ALA A 77 -6.11 -3.06 -7.22
CA ALA A 77 -5.43 -4.01 -8.10
C ALA A 77 -6.01 -5.43 -7.96
N MET A 78 -6.40 -5.82 -6.74
CA MET A 78 -7.09 -7.09 -6.47
C MET A 78 -8.58 -7.10 -6.85
N GLY A 79 -9.11 -6.00 -7.41
CA GLY A 79 -10.55 -5.82 -7.68
C GLY A 79 -11.38 -5.51 -6.42
N GLY A 80 -10.73 -5.17 -5.32
CA GLY A 80 -11.37 -4.89 -4.04
C GLY A 80 -11.89 -3.46 -3.91
N LYS A 81 -12.79 -3.28 -2.95
CA LYS A 81 -13.26 -1.98 -2.48
C LYS A 81 -12.60 -1.68 -1.12
N PRO A 82 -11.76 -0.65 -0.99
CA PRO A 82 -11.20 -0.26 0.30
C PRO A 82 -12.30 0.29 1.22
N LEU A 83 -12.21 0.00 2.52
CA LEU A 83 -13.21 0.42 3.52
C LEU A 83 -12.58 1.21 4.66
N THR A 84 -11.49 0.69 5.20
CA THR A 84 -10.85 1.25 6.39
C THR A 84 -9.34 1.29 6.25
N ALA A 85 -8.70 2.16 7.02
CA ALA A 85 -7.25 2.26 7.08
C ALA A 85 -6.75 2.53 8.50
N LEU A 86 -5.48 2.16 8.75
CA LEU A 86 -4.70 2.54 9.92
C LEU A 86 -3.47 3.30 9.44
N SER A 87 -3.21 4.48 9.99
CA SER A 87 -2.01 5.25 9.64
C SER A 87 -0.76 4.65 10.30
N ILE A 88 0.36 4.71 9.58
CA ILE A 88 1.68 4.33 10.07
C ILE A 88 2.59 5.55 9.91
N VAL A 89 3.13 6.02 11.04
CA VAL A 89 3.87 7.28 11.11
C VAL A 89 5.25 7.05 11.73
N CYS A 90 6.29 7.13 10.93
CA CYS A 90 7.66 7.29 11.41
C CYS A 90 8.03 8.77 11.25
N TYR A 91 8.23 9.47 12.36
CA TYR A 91 8.50 10.91 12.34
C TYR A 91 9.43 11.31 13.50
N PRO A 92 10.40 12.20 13.29
CA PRO A 92 11.33 12.58 14.35
C PRO A 92 10.61 13.33 15.46
N GLN A 93 10.82 12.91 16.71
CA GLN A 93 10.20 13.53 17.89
C GLN A 93 10.55 15.01 18.04
N LYS A 94 11.70 15.43 17.50
CA LYS A 94 12.17 16.84 17.48
C LYS A 94 11.87 17.55 16.15
N GLY A 95 11.07 16.94 15.28
CA GLY A 95 10.66 17.52 14.00
C GLY A 95 9.56 18.57 14.14
N ASP A 96 9.12 19.08 13.00
CA ASP A 96 8.07 20.09 12.91
C ASP A 96 6.68 19.43 12.85
N PHE A 97 5.92 19.53 13.93
CA PHE A 97 4.60 18.92 14.00
C PHE A 97 3.55 19.61 13.11
N ASP A 98 3.77 20.85 12.68
CA ASP A 98 2.88 21.49 11.71
C ASP A 98 3.05 20.83 10.34
N VAL A 99 4.27 20.47 9.97
CA VAL A 99 4.56 19.67 8.77
C VAL A 99 3.90 18.29 8.88
N LEU A 100 4.05 17.59 10.01
CA LEU A 100 3.36 16.30 10.22
C LEU A 100 1.84 16.45 10.09
N GLY A 101 1.27 17.51 10.67
CA GLY A 101 -0.16 17.83 10.56
C GLY A 101 -0.62 17.97 9.12
N GLN A 102 0.12 18.69 8.28
CA GLN A 102 -0.17 18.83 6.85
C GLN A 102 -0.10 17.51 6.09
N ILE A 103 0.90 16.66 6.39
CA ILE A 103 1.00 15.33 5.75
C ILE A 103 -0.21 14.47 6.09
N LEU A 104 -0.58 14.42 7.38
CA LEU A 104 -1.73 13.63 7.82
C LEU A 104 -3.05 14.19 7.27
N HIS A 105 -3.18 15.51 7.19
CA HIS A 105 -4.32 16.18 6.56
C HIS A 105 -4.48 15.79 5.10
N GLY A 106 -3.39 15.88 4.31
CA GLY A 106 -3.39 15.48 2.90
C GLY A 106 -3.80 14.01 2.72
N GLY A 107 -3.22 13.11 3.52
CA GLY A 107 -3.57 11.70 3.47
C GLY A 107 -5.02 11.41 3.87
N GLN A 108 -5.52 12.07 4.91
CA GLN A 108 -6.92 11.94 5.33
C GLN A 108 -7.89 12.43 4.26
N MET A 109 -7.57 13.53 3.56
CA MET A 109 -8.41 14.03 2.47
C MET A 109 -8.51 13.05 1.30
N ALA A 110 -7.39 12.46 0.89
CA ALA A 110 -7.38 11.43 -0.15
C ALA A 110 -8.17 10.16 0.27
N MET A 111 -8.06 9.72 1.53
CA MET A 111 -8.85 8.59 2.05
C MET A 111 -10.35 8.90 2.05
N ASN A 112 -10.74 10.10 2.48
CA ASN A 112 -12.13 10.53 2.49
C ASN A 112 -12.72 10.60 1.07
N GLU A 113 -11.96 11.09 0.09
CA GLU A 113 -12.35 11.10 -1.34
C GLU A 113 -12.60 9.68 -1.88
N ALA A 114 -11.87 8.68 -1.38
CA ALA A 114 -12.07 7.27 -1.71
C ALA A 114 -13.19 6.59 -0.89
N GLY A 115 -13.83 7.31 0.04
CA GLY A 115 -14.83 6.76 0.96
C GLY A 115 -14.27 5.82 2.03
N VAL A 116 -12.98 5.96 2.34
CA VAL A 116 -12.24 5.10 3.29
C VAL A 116 -12.12 5.80 4.63
N VAL A 117 -12.42 5.09 5.72
CA VAL A 117 -12.36 5.63 7.08
C VAL A 117 -11.04 5.25 7.75
N ILE A 118 -10.28 6.26 8.19
CA ILE A 118 -9.10 6.03 9.03
C ILE A 118 -9.56 5.76 10.47
N LEU A 119 -9.30 4.55 10.97
CA LEU A 119 -9.79 4.08 12.28
C LEU A 119 -8.79 4.27 13.43
N GLY A 120 -7.60 4.79 13.13
CA GLY A 120 -6.51 4.98 14.08
C GLY A 120 -5.18 4.83 13.39
N GLY A 121 -4.16 4.49 14.16
CA GLY A 121 -2.81 4.28 13.63
C GLY A 121 -1.78 4.06 14.72
N HIS A 122 -0.52 4.04 14.30
CA HIS A 122 0.62 3.95 15.19
C HIS A 122 1.74 4.89 14.74
N SER A 123 2.45 5.47 15.72
CA SER A 123 3.57 6.37 15.48
C SER A 123 4.83 5.92 16.21
N ILE A 124 5.98 6.07 15.57
CA ILE A 124 7.30 5.73 16.11
C ILE A 124 8.24 6.92 15.88
N ASP A 125 9.07 7.23 16.89
CA ASP A 125 10.18 8.19 16.73
C ASP A 125 11.23 7.61 15.80
N ASP A 126 11.48 8.28 14.68
CA ASP A 126 12.42 7.87 13.64
C ASP A 126 13.07 9.11 13.02
N PRO A 127 14.40 9.18 12.89
CA PRO A 127 15.06 10.33 12.25
C PRO A 127 14.67 10.52 10.78
N GLU A 128 14.22 9.47 10.08
CA GLU A 128 13.80 9.53 8.70
C GLU A 128 12.27 9.39 8.58
N ILE A 129 11.63 10.40 7.99
CA ILE A 129 10.18 10.45 7.79
C ILE A 129 9.71 9.31 6.89
N LYS A 130 8.73 8.53 7.36
CA LYS A 130 8.03 7.50 6.57
C LYS A 130 6.56 7.53 6.94
N ILE A 131 5.71 7.77 5.95
CA ILE A 131 4.25 7.86 6.15
C ILE A 131 3.58 6.89 5.19
N GLY A 132 2.61 6.15 5.71
CA GLY A 132 1.83 5.20 4.94
C GLY A 132 0.61 4.70 5.70
N TYR A 133 -0.04 3.69 5.12
CA TYR A 133 -1.29 3.17 5.64
C TYR A 133 -1.35 1.65 5.47
N ALA A 134 -1.89 0.98 6.49
CA ALA A 134 -2.43 -0.36 6.34
C ALA A 134 -3.91 -0.22 5.93
N VAL A 135 -4.29 -0.77 4.78
CA VAL A 135 -5.64 -0.64 4.22
C VAL A 135 -6.34 -1.98 4.27
N THR A 136 -7.59 -1.98 4.73
CA THR A 136 -8.49 -3.12 4.66
C THR A 136 -9.64 -2.81 3.71
N GLY A 137 -9.79 -3.66 2.71
CA GLY A 137 -10.90 -3.67 1.78
C GLY A 137 -11.66 -4.98 1.80
N ILE A 138 -12.67 -5.06 0.94
CA ILE A 138 -13.45 -6.27 0.70
C ILE A 138 -13.55 -6.55 -0.80
N VAL A 139 -13.70 -7.82 -1.15
CA VAL A 139 -13.92 -8.29 -2.51
C VAL A 139 -14.84 -9.51 -2.47
N ASN A 140 -15.62 -9.76 -3.53
CA ASN A 140 -16.29 -11.04 -3.66
C ASN A 140 -15.22 -12.12 -3.96
N PRO A 141 -15.19 -13.26 -3.25
CA PRO A 141 -14.20 -14.31 -3.46
C PRO A 141 -14.07 -14.79 -4.92
N ASN A 142 -15.14 -14.71 -5.71
CA ASN A 142 -15.16 -15.12 -7.12
C ASN A 142 -14.73 -14.00 -8.10
N GLN A 143 -14.43 -12.80 -7.60
CA GLN A 143 -14.04 -11.63 -8.38
C GLN A 143 -12.63 -11.13 -8.06
N VAL A 144 -11.85 -11.91 -7.31
CA VAL A 144 -10.46 -11.58 -7.00
C VAL A 144 -9.65 -11.56 -8.29
N VAL A 145 -9.04 -10.41 -8.57
CA VAL A 145 -8.09 -10.27 -9.68
C VAL A 145 -6.71 -10.68 -9.16
N THR A 146 -6.00 -11.53 -9.91
CA THR A 146 -4.64 -11.97 -9.57
C THR A 146 -3.71 -11.78 -10.76
N ASN A 147 -2.41 -11.69 -10.50
CA ASN A 147 -1.38 -11.55 -11.54
C ASN A 147 -1.21 -12.81 -12.43
N ALA A 148 -1.82 -13.94 -12.07
CA ALA A 148 -1.62 -15.24 -12.71
C ALA A 148 -2.61 -15.56 -13.84
N GLY A 149 -3.62 -14.70 -14.07
CA GLY A 149 -4.73 -14.98 -14.98
C GLY A 149 -4.51 -14.67 -16.46
N ALA A 150 -3.42 -13.99 -16.82
CA ALA A 150 -3.18 -13.52 -18.19
C ALA A 150 -2.88 -14.66 -19.18
N GLN A 151 -3.35 -14.54 -20.41
CA GLN A 151 -3.20 -15.54 -21.47
C GLN A 151 -2.56 -14.95 -22.74
N PRO A 152 -1.87 -15.78 -23.56
CA PRO A 152 -1.40 -15.34 -24.87
C PRO A 152 -2.55 -14.81 -25.73
N GLY A 153 -2.40 -13.57 -26.20
CA GLY A 153 -3.43 -12.86 -26.97
C GLY A 153 -4.12 -11.72 -26.21
N ASP A 154 -3.95 -11.66 -24.88
CA ASP A 154 -4.45 -10.54 -24.09
C ASP A 154 -3.76 -9.22 -24.43
N ALA A 155 -4.50 -8.11 -24.29
CA ALA A 155 -3.95 -6.77 -24.42
C ALA A 155 -3.42 -6.25 -23.08
N LEU A 156 -2.32 -5.49 -23.13
CA LEU A 156 -1.79 -4.76 -21.97
C LEU A 156 -2.34 -3.33 -21.97
N LEU A 157 -3.08 -2.98 -20.91
CA LEU A 157 -3.61 -1.65 -20.69
C LEU A 157 -2.88 -0.95 -19.54
N LEU A 158 -2.44 0.29 -19.78
CA LEU A 158 -1.82 1.13 -18.78
C LEU A 158 -2.70 2.36 -18.53
N THR A 159 -3.10 2.58 -17.28
CA THR A 159 -4.04 3.65 -16.89
C THR A 159 -3.36 4.94 -16.42
N LYS A 160 -2.05 4.91 -16.20
CA LYS A 160 -1.23 6.06 -15.78
C LYS A 160 0.12 6.03 -16.48
N SER A 161 0.65 7.19 -16.87
CA SER A 161 1.96 7.29 -17.52
C SER A 161 3.11 6.80 -16.62
N LEU A 162 4.16 6.25 -17.24
CA LEU A 162 5.41 5.92 -16.56
C LEU A 162 6.29 7.18 -16.41
N GLY A 163 7.31 7.11 -15.54
CA GLY A 163 8.38 8.12 -15.46
C GLY A 163 8.45 8.94 -14.17
N THR A 164 7.53 8.75 -13.22
CA THR A 164 7.52 9.48 -11.94
C THR A 164 8.82 9.34 -11.16
N GLY A 165 9.43 8.15 -11.13
CA GLY A 165 10.72 7.93 -10.47
C GLY A 165 11.88 8.66 -11.13
N ALA A 166 11.90 8.74 -12.47
CA ALA A 166 12.94 9.48 -13.21
C ALA A 166 12.82 10.98 -12.95
N ILE A 167 11.59 11.51 -12.98
CA ILE A 167 11.30 12.91 -12.67
C ILE A 167 11.69 13.24 -11.22
N SER A 168 11.27 12.42 -10.24
CA SER A 168 11.63 12.62 -8.84
C SER A 168 13.14 12.58 -8.60
N THR A 169 13.85 11.70 -9.33
CA THR A 169 15.32 11.63 -9.23
C THR A 169 15.98 12.88 -9.81
N ALA A 170 15.51 13.37 -10.96
CA ALA A 170 16.02 14.61 -11.56
C ALA A 170 15.81 15.80 -10.61
N ILE A 171 14.59 15.96 -10.05
CA ILE A 171 14.30 17.03 -9.07
C ILE A 171 15.26 16.97 -7.87
N LYS A 172 15.60 15.76 -7.39
CA LYS A 172 16.53 15.57 -6.26
C LYS A 172 18.00 15.89 -6.62
N GLN A 173 18.36 15.90 -7.90
CA GLN A 173 19.73 16.13 -8.35
C GLN A 173 20.01 17.57 -8.80
N GLY A 174 18.97 18.40 -8.97
CA GLY A 174 19.07 19.79 -9.45
C GLY A 174 19.10 19.87 -10.96
#